data_AF-A0A3M1TPT8-F1
#
_entry.id   AF-A0A3M1TPT8-F1
#
_cell.length_a   1.000
_cell.length_b   1.000
_cell.length_c   1.000
_cell.angle_alpha   90.00
_cell.angle_beta   90.00
_cell.angle_gamma   90.00
#
_symmetry.space_group_name_H-M   'P 1'
#
loop_
_entity.id
_entity.type
_entity.pdbx_description
1 polymer ?
#
loop_
_entity_poly.entity_id
_entity_poly.type
_entity_poly.pdbx_seq_one_letter_code
_entity_poly.pdbx_strand_id
1 'polypeptide(L)'
;MGGWRALGRILGRSLGPPLRRWAQLGSDRGLRTPRRHAGGGRGARGLGGASVSELGPAGVVVAVVVAAFVATWYLLRARPGPKGRSLYVSDGRRLPGLSAAYLRRRLEALRKTDPLFSTVLFEEFALALYSEAHLSRGDPRRLEQLSAFLRPAARKVLDGWAGPAPKTVLVGGVLVRAVEWEANRVRVVVEFDAAHTEATPDGEAIFYTTEAWTLVRDASTPSRPPERVQVFVCPHCGAALDRMAGAECGYCGTRVDTGGYDWVVEGIALLERDTEGPAPLFGRLTPGLATPSEAPVDVRRRFEQLCRRTPGLSWERFTERVRTLFTRLQEAWDQGDPTPIQPLVTDRLLNYELYWIARQAREGVRGAICDLELTWIDLIEVASDRFFDHVTVRIFCVQRRPGQPVEKARAHTEYWTLIRGRAGMQDGAAADPNAAADTACPSCGAPLTLARAGRCAHCGAHVARGAFDWLLSRIEQQEAYEAEVDPAA
;
A
#
# COMPACT_ATOMS: atom_id res chain seq x y z
N MET A 1 31.70 -15.21 7.07
CA MET A 1 32.16 -15.46 5.69
C MET A 1 31.54 -16.77 5.22
N GLY A 2 30.82 -16.74 4.09
CA GLY A 2 30.09 -17.88 3.51
C GLY A 2 28.57 -17.66 3.52
N GLY A 3 28.00 -17.22 2.39
CA GLY A 3 26.54 -17.07 2.24
C GLY A 3 26.00 -16.11 1.16
N TRP A 4 26.85 -15.33 0.47
CA TRP A 4 26.40 -14.32 -0.51
C TRP A 4 27.01 -14.48 -1.92
N ARG A 5 27.10 -15.70 -2.43
CA ARG A 5 27.64 -15.99 -3.78
C ARG A 5 26.66 -16.71 -4.74
N ALA A 6 25.37 -16.73 -4.46
CA ALA A 6 24.39 -17.48 -5.25
C ALA A 6 23.57 -16.66 -6.28
N LEU A 7 23.79 -15.35 -6.43
CA LEU A 7 23.02 -14.52 -7.38
C LEU A 7 23.79 -14.10 -8.66
N GLY A 8 25.06 -14.51 -8.80
CA GLY A 8 25.93 -14.04 -9.89
C GLY A 8 26.20 -15.04 -11.03
N ARG A 9 25.42 -16.12 -11.20
CA ARG A 9 25.81 -17.23 -12.10
C ARG A 9 24.72 -17.85 -12.99
N ILE A 10 23.72 -17.08 -13.41
CA ILE A 10 22.70 -17.53 -14.39
C ILE A 10 22.51 -16.52 -15.56
N LEU A 11 23.58 -15.84 -15.97
CA LEU A 11 23.60 -15.07 -17.22
C LEU A 11 24.84 -15.45 -18.01
N GLY A 12 24.72 -16.51 -18.80
CA GLY A 12 25.78 -16.95 -19.68
C GLY A 12 25.47 -18.26 -20.38
N ARG A 13 24.77 -18.16 -21.53
CA ARG A 13 24.90 -18.98 -22.76
C ARG A 13 23.55 -19.17 -23.46
N SER A 14 23.27 -18.33 -24.45
CA SER A 14 23.00 -18.79 -25.82
C SER A 14 22.89 -17.56 -26.73
N LEU A 15 23.95 -17.34 -27.50
CA LEU A 15 23.95 -16.46 -28.66
C LEU A 15 23.40 -17.25 -29.85
N GLY A 16 22.33 -16.75 -30.47
CA GLY A 16 21.82 -17.17 -31.78
C GLY A 16 21.30 -15.92 -32.52
N PRO A 17 21.46 -15.81 -33.85
CA PRO A 17 21.56 -14.52 -34.56
C PRO A 17 20.21 -13.85 -34.85
N PRO A 18 20.21 -12.56 -35.25
CA PRO A 18 19.00 -11.75 -35.32
C PRO A 18 18.29 -11.96 -36.67
N LEU A 19 16.99 -12.25 -36.64
CA LEU A 19 16.14 -12.13 -37.82
C LEU A 19 15.24 -10.90 -37.71
N ARG A 20 15.53 -9.96 -38.59
CA ARG A 20 14.70 -8.82 -38.97
C ARG A 20 13.40 -9.32 -39.61
N ARG A 21 12.25 -8.74 -39.24
CA ARG A 21 11.25 -8.19 -40.19
C ARG A 21 10.10 -7.53 -39.42
N TRP A 22 9.89 -6.26 -39.74
CA TRP A 22 8.67 -5.50 -39.48
C TRP A 22 7.71 -5.61 -40.68
N ALA A 23 6.45 -5.24 -40.41
CA ALA A 23 5.31 -5.03 -41.32
C ALA A 23 4.46 -6.31 -41.56
N GLN A 24 3.13 -6.35 -41.44
CA GLN A 24 2.10 -5.40 -41.88
C GLN A 24 0.75 -5.57 -41.14
N LEU A 25 0.01 -4.46 -40.99
CA LEU A 25 -1.43 -4.37 -40.66
C LEU A 25 -2.33 -4.92 -41.77
N GLY A 26 -3.54 -5.38 -41.42
CA GLY A 26 -4.70 -5.34 -42.34
C GLY A 26 -5.78 -6.39 -42.10
N SER A 27 -6.85 -5.98 -41.40
CA SER A 27 -8.29 -6.30 -41.58
C SER A 27 -8.73 -7.69 -42.10
N ASP A 28 -9.69 -8.35 -41.43
CA ASP A 28 -11.10 -8.16 -41.80
C ASP A 28 -12.11 -8.82 -40.83
N ARG A 29 -13.35 -8.31 -40.96
CA ARG A 29 -14.61 -8.53 -40.24
C ARG A 29 -15.07 -10.00 -40.10
N GLY A 30 -15.96 -10.24 -39.12
CA GLY A 30 -16.87 -11.38 -39.19
C GLY A 30 -17.72 -11.70 -37.96
N LEU A 31 -18.70 -10.85 -37.64
CA LEU A 31 -19.87 -11.20 -36.83
C LEU A 31 -20.56 -12.47 -37.38
N ARG A 32 -20.87 -13.45 -36.52
CA ARG A 32 -22.03 -14.34 -36.67
C ARG A 32 -22.31 -15.15 -35.40
N THR A 33 -23.40 -14.77 -34.74
CA THR A 33 -24.19 -15.62 -33.84
C THR A 33 -24.68 -16.89 -34.55
N PRO A 34 -24.92 -17.98 -33.80
CA PRO A 34 -26.11 -18.77 -34.07
C PRO A 34 -27.01 -18.97 -32.86
N ARG A 35 -28.28 -19.13 -33.24
CA ARG A 35 -29.49 -19.29 -32.44
C ARG A 35 -29.49 -20.52 -31.54
N ARG A 36 -30.22 -20.33 -30.43
CA ARG A 36 -30.85 -21.35 -29.58
C ARG A 36 -31.55 -22.43 -30.41
N HIS A 37 -31.30 -23.70 -30.06
CA HIS A 37 -32.23 -24.80 -30.27
C HIS A 37 -32.77 -25.28 -28.93
N ALA A 38 -34.07 -25.52 -28.94
CA ALA A 38 -34.89 -26.05 -27.86
C ALA A 38 -34.82 -27.58 -27.79
N GLY A 39 -35.10 -28.12 -26.60
CA GLY A 39 -35.28 -29.55 -26.31
C GLY A 39 -34.56 -29.90 -25.00
N GLY A 40 -35.14 -30.54 -24.01
CA GLY A 40 -36.47 -31.11 -23.80
C GLY A 40 -36.53 -31.50 -22.31
N GLY A 41 -37.71 -31.42 -21.71
CA GLY A 41 -37.91 -31.66 -20.30
C GLY A 41 -37.72 -33.13 -19.88
N ARG A 42 -37.18 -33.33 -18.68
CA ARG A 42 -37.47 -34.51 -17.84
C ARG A 42 -37.72 -34.04 -16.41
N GLY A 43 -38.78 -34.61 -15.83
CA GLY A 43 -39.50 -34.06 -14.70
C GLY A 43 -38.83 -34.20 -13.33
N ALA A 44 -39.33 -33.37 -12.41
CA ALA A 44 -39.20 -33.55 -10.98
C ALA A 44 -40.61 -33.71 -10.39
N ARG A 45 -40.73 -34.73 -9.54
CA ARG A 45 -41.95 -35.21 -8.89
C ARG A 45 -42.56 -34.15 -7.97
N GLY A 46 -43.89 -34.15 -7.93
CA GLY A 46 -44.71 -33.20 -7.19
C GLY A 46 -44.55 -33.27 -5.67
N LEU A 47 -44.59 -32.09 -5.05
CA LEU A 47 -44.98 -31.87 -3.66
C LEU A 47 -46.38 -31.27 -3.69
N GLY A 48 -47.30 -31.91 -2.96
CA GLY A 48 -48.72 -31.57 -2.93
C GLY A 48 -48.97 -30.14 -2.44
N GLY A 49 -49.64 -29.34 -3.27
CA GLY A 49 -50.24 -28.08 -2.87
C GLY A 49 -51.61 -28.35 -2.26
N ALA A 50 -51.76 -28.07 -0.96
CA ALA A 50 -53.08 -27.96 -0.35
C ALA A 50 -53.77 -26.70 -0.89
N SER A 51 -54.97 -26.89 -1.44
CA SER A 51 -55.87 -25.83 -1.90
C SER A 51 -56.34 -24.99 -0.71
N VAL A 52 -56.38 -23.67 -0.88
CA VAL A 52 -56.83 -22.67 0.11
C VAL A 52 -58.36 -22.76 0.39
N SER A 53 -59.07 -23.69 -0.24
CA SER A 53 -60.54 -23.82 -0.16
C SER A 53 -61.08 -24.55 1.07
N GLU A 54 -60.25 -25.05 2.00
CA GLU A 54 -60.70 -25.84 3.17
C GLU A 54 -60.48 -25.15 4.54
N LEU A 55 -60.14 -23.86 4.56
CA LEU A 55 -59.96 -23.13 5.82
C LEU A 55 -61.32 -22.58 6.30
N GLY A 56 -61.85 -23.17 7.38
CA GLY A 56 -62.98 -22.59 8.12
C GLY A 56 -62.67 -21.16 8.63
N PRO A 57 -63.66 -20.41 9.15
CA PRO A 57 -63.53 -18.98 9.45
C PRO A 57 -62.34 -18.64 10.38
N ALA A 58 -61.96 -19.55 11.29
CA ALA A 58 -60.77 -19.39 12.14
C ALA A 58 -59.44 -19.50 11.36
N GLY A 59 -59.37 -20.36 10.34
CA GLY A 59 -58.19 -20.56 9.50
C GLY A 59 -57.89 -19.36 8.60
N VAL A 60 -58.93 -18.65 8.14
CA VAL A 60 -58.79 -17.41 7.38
C VAL A 60 -58.20 -16.30 8.24
N VAL A 61 -58.63 -16.18 9.50
CA VAL A 61 -58.10 -15.17 10.44
C VAL A 61 -56.60 -15.42 10.70
N VAL A 62 -56.21 -16.67 10.93
CA VAL A 62 -54.79 -17.02 11.15
C VAL A 62 -53.95 -16.73 9.91
N ALA A 63 -54.44 -17.06 8.70
CA ALA A 63 -53.74 -16.78 7.46
C ALA A 63 -53.55 -15.27 7.22
N VAL A 64 -54.56 -14.45 7.54
CA VAL A 64 -54.49 -12.98 7.42
C VAL A 64 -53.52 -12.39 8.45
N VAL A 65 -53.51 -12.88 9.69
CA VAL A 65 -52.56 -12.42 10.72
C VAL A 65 -51.12 -12.79 10.35
N VAL A 66 -50.88 -14.01 9.86
CA VAL A 66 -49.55 -14.43 9.40
C VAL A 66 -49.12 -13.62 8.18
N ALA A 67 -50.01 -13.38 7.21
CA ALA A 67 -49.71 -12.54 6.05
C ALA A 67 -49.42 -11.08 6.45
N ALA A 68 -50.18 -10.52 7.40
CA ALA A 68 -49.94 -9.17 7.92
C ALA A 68 -48.62 -9.08 8.70
N PHE A 69 -48.26 -10.13 9.46
CA PHE A 69 -46.98 -10.18 10.17
C PHE A 69 -45.80 -10.32 9.21
N VAL A 70 -45.91 -11.16 8.18
CA VAL A 70 -44.89 -11.30 7.12
C VAL A 70 -44.77 -10.02 6.30
N ALA A 71 -45.88 -9.37 5.95
CA ALA A 71 -45.89 -8.10 5.24
C ALA A 71 -45.29 -6.97 6.10
N THR A 72 -45.63 -6.91 7.38
CA THR A 72 -45.06 -5.93 8.32
C THR A 72 -43.57 -6.18 8.55
N TRP A 73 -43.15 -7.44 8.67
CA TRP A 73 -41.74 -7.82 8.75
C TRP A 73 -40.96 -7.44 7.48
N TYR A 74 -41.55 -7.67 6.30
CA TYR A 74 -40.98 -7.23 5.03
C TYR A 74 -40.91 -5.71 4.93
N LEU A 75 -41.96 -4.98 5.31
CA LEU A 75 -42.02 -3.52 5.25
C LEU A 75 -41.10 -2.85 6.29
N LEU A 76 -40.91 -3.46 7.46
CA LEU A 76 -39.97 -2.99 8.48
C LEU A 76 -38.50 -3.27 8.09
N ARG A 77 -38.21 -4.40 7.41
CA ARG A 77 -36.89 -4.68 6.82
C ARG A 77 -36.62 -3.93 5.51
N ALA A 78 -37.67 -3.56 4.79
CA ALA A 78 -37.57 -2.82 3.53
C ALA A 78 -37.50 -1.30 3.73
N ARG A 79 -37.46 -0.78 4.96
CA ARG A 79 -37.07 0.61 5.20
C ARG A 79 -35.62 0.75 4.73
N PRO A 80 -35.36 1.38 3.57
CA PRO A 80 -33.99 1.65 3.20
C PRO A 80 -33.48 2.62 4.25
N GLY A 81 -32.42 2.25 4.96
CA GLY A 81 -31.63 3.22 5.72
C GLY A 81 -31.31 4.42 4.83
N PRO A 82 -31.05 5.60 5.40
CA PRO A 82 -30.73 6.79 4.60
C PRO A 82 -29.69 6.38 3.57
N LYS A 83 -30.08 6.48 2.28
CA LYS A 83 -29.21 6.19 1.14
C LYS A 83 -28.14 7.29 1.09
N GLY A 84 -27.22 7.28 2.05
CA GLY A 84 -25.87 7.71 1.78
C GLY A 84 -25.42 6.85 0.61
N ARG A 85 -24.98 7.49 -0.47
CA ARG A 85 -24.28 6.82 -1.57
C ARG A 85 -23.23 5.93 -0.94
N SER A 86 -23.50 4.63 -0.93
CA SER A 86 -22.54 3.62 -0.52
C SER A 86 -21.45 3.68 -1.59
N LEU A 87 -20.28 4.19 -1.24
CA LEU A 87 -19.11 4.31 -2.14
C LEU A 87 -18.38 2.96 -2.30
N TYR A 88 -19.04 1.87 -1.89
CA TYR A 88 -18.60 0.50 -2.09
C TYR A 88 -18.53 0.15 -3.56
N VAL A 89 -17.31 -0.03 -4.05
CA VAL A 89 -17.11 -0.74 -5.30
C VAL A 89 -16.69 -2.17 -4.96
N SER A 90 -17.69 -3.04 -4.87
CA SER A 90 -17.49 -4.50 -4.90
C SER A 90 -17.01 -5.02 -6.26
N ASP A 91 -16.82 -4.12 -7.23
CA ASP A 91 -16.58 -4.38 -8.66
C ASP A 91 -15.22 -3.82 -9.15
N GLY A 92 -14.27 -3.57 -8.25
CA GLY A 92 -12.90 -3.17 -8.61
C GLY A 92 -12.69 -1.82 -9.32
N ARG A 93 -13.71 -0.96 -9.43
CA ARG A 93 -13.54 0.38 -10.04
C ARG A 93 -12.96 1.39 -9.05
N ARG A 94 -11.95 2.14 -9.50
CA ARG A 94 -11.43 3.33 -8.84
C ARG A 94 -12.56 4.34 -8.63
N LEU A 95 -12.69 4.89 -7.42
CA LEU A 95 -13.61 6.01 -7.16
C LEU A 95 -13.00 7.27 -7.78
N PRO A 96 -13.63 7.89 -8.79
CA PRO A 96 -13.07 9.09 -9.42
C PRO A 96 -13.18 10.32 -8.51
N GLY A 97 -12.24 11.25 -8.67
CA GLY A 97 -12.41 12.66 -8.26
C GLY A 97 -11.71 13.13 -7.00
N LEU A 98 -11.03 12.27 -6.22
CA LEU A 98 -10.32 12.70 -5.00
C LEU A 98 -8.83 12.37 -5.06
N SER A 99 -8.00 13.35 -4.74
CA SER A 99 -6.55 13.17 -4.71
C SER A 99 -6.12 12.27 -3.54
N ALA A 100 -5.03 11.51 -3.72
CA ALA A 100 -4.47 10.67 -2.67
C ALA A 100 -4.10 11.50 -1.42
N ALA A 101 -3.59 12.72 -1.62
CA ALA A 101 -3.29 13.65 -0.53
C ALA A 101 -4.54 14.06 0.25
N TYR A 102 -5.68 14.27 -0.41
CA TYR A 102 -6.95 14.54 0.27
C TYR A 102 -7.40 13.35 1.11
N LEU A 103 -7.34 12.13 0.56
CA LEU A 103 -7.75 10.92 1.25
C LEU A 103 -6.86 10.61 2.45
N ARG A 104 -5.55 10.85 2.36
CA ARG A 104 -4.62 10.76 3.50
C ARG A 104 -5.00 11.75 4.61
N ARG A 105 -5.24 13.02 4.29
CA ARG A 105 -5.71 14.02 5.29
C ARG A 105 -7.05 13.64 5.91
N ARG A 106 -7.94 13.02 5.11
CA ARG A 106 -9.21 12.50 5.61
C ARG A 106 -8.96 11.35 6.60
N LEU A 107 -8.11 10.39 6.26
CA LEU A 107 -7.72 9.28 7.15
C LEU A 107 -7.12 9.78 8.46
N GLU A 108 -6.27 10.81 8.41
CA GLU A 108 -5.69 11.43 9.59
C GLU A 108 -6.70 11.99 10.60
N ALA A 109 -7.96 12.22 10.18
CA ALA A 109 -9.02 12.64 11.08
C ALA A 109 -9.38 11.58 12.14
N LEU A 110 -8.98 10.31 11.96
CA LEU A 110 -9.07 9.29 13.02
C LEU A 110 -8.35 9.71 14.30
N ARG A 111 -7.35 10.61 14.22
CA ARG A 111 -6.64 11.12 15.40
C ARG A 111 -7.55 11.80 16.43
N LYS A 112 -8.76 12.22 16.02
CA LYS A 112 -9.76 12.78 16.92
C LYS A 112 -10.35 11.76 17.89
N THR A 113 -10.45 10.49 17.49
CA THR A 113 -11.01 9.39 18.30
C THR A 113 -9.93 8.41 18.77
N ASP A 114 -8.81 8.34 18.06
CA ASP A 114 -7.64 7.53 18.39
C ASP A 114 -6.37 8.40 18.33
N PRO A 115 -5.96 9.01 19.46
CA PRO A 115 -4.77 9.85 19.51
C PRO A 115 -3.45 9.14 19.16
N LEU A 116 -3.44 7.80 19.14
CA LEU A 116 -2.28 7.00 18.73
C LEU A 116 -2.24 6.75 17.22
N PHE A 117 -3.27 7.13 16.46
CA PHE A 117 -3.27 6.90 15.02
C PHE A 117 -2.13 7.68 14.33
N SER A 118 -1.35 6.96 13.53
CA SER A 118 -0.34 7.51 12.64
C SER A 118 -0.50 6.90 11.25
N THR A 119 -0.61 7.75 10.23
CA THR A 119 -0.73 7.32 8.83
C THR A 119 0.49 6.52 8.38
N VAL A 120 1.69 6.88 8.86
CA VAL A 120 2.94 6.15 8.56
C VAL A 120 2.87 4.72 9.10
N LEU A 121 2.46 4.54 10.35
CA LEU A 121 2.33 3.20 10.95
C LEU A 121 1.20 2.40 10.30
N PHE A 122 0.10 3.05 9.93
CA PHE A 122 -0.98 2.38 9.21
C PHE A 122 -0.51 1.84 7.86
N GLU A 123 0.18 2.66 7.06
CA GLU A 123 0.72 2.24 5.76
C GLU A 123 1.79 1.14 5.91
N GLU A 124 2.63 1.21 6.95
CA GLU A 124 3.62 0.16 7.26
C GLU A 124 2.96 -1.16 7.67
N PHE A 125 1.94 -1.11 8.53
CA PHE A 125 1.12 -2.27 8.90
C PHE A 125 0.47 -2.90 7.67
N ALA A 126 -0.13 -2.07 6.81
CA ALA A 126 -0.82 -2.54 5.61
C ALA A 126 0.14 -3.25 4.65
N LEU A 127 1.35 -2.69 4.43
CA LEU A 127 2.40 -3.33 3.63
C LEU A 127 2.88 -4.65 4.24
N ALA A 128 3.13 -4.67 5.55
CA ALA A 128 3.59 -5.88 6.24
C ALA A 128 2.54 -6.99 6.17
N LEU A 129 1.26 -6.65 6.36
CA LEU A 129 0.16 -7.60 6.31
C LEU A 129 -0.05 -8.14 4.89
N TYR A 130 0.01 -7.26 3.88
CA TYR A 130 -0.03 -7.65 2.47
C TYR A 130 1.06 -8.68 2.15
N SER A 131 2.30 -8.37 2.55
CA SER A 131 3.45 -9.23 2.29
C SER A 131 3.33 -10.60 2.98
N GLU A 132 3.00 -10.63 4.28
CA GLU A 132 2.87 -11.88 5.05
C GLU A 132 1.70 -12.74 4.55
N ALA A 133 0.59 -12.11 4.18
CA ALA A 133 -0.56 -12.82 3.62
C ALA A 133 -0.24 -13.49 2.29
N HIS A 134 0.46 -12.78 1.38
CA HIS A 134 0.86 -13.37 0.11
C HIS A 134 1.93 -14.45 0.26
N LEU A 135 2.92 -14.26 1.14
CA LEU A 135 3.93 -15.28 1.48
C LEU A 135 3.34 -16.53 2.16
N SER A 136 2.13 -16.40 2.72
CA SER A 136 1.40 -17.51 3.34
C SER A 136 0.43 -18.22 2.39
N ARG A 137 0.21 -17.70 1.16
CA ARG A 137 -0.65 -18.34 0.15
C ARG A 137 -0.18 -19.77 -0.12
N GLY A 138 -1.12 -20.68 -0.39
CA GLY A 138 -0.79 -22.08 -0.68
C GLY A 138 -0.45 -22.95 0.54
N ASP A 139 -0.35 -22.36 1.75
CA ASP A 139 -0.38 -23.08 3.02
C ASP A 139 -1.63 -22.66 3.82
N PRO A 140 -2.72 -23.47 3.79
CA PRO A 140 -3.95 -23.15 4.50
C PRO A 140 -3.76 -22.93 6.00
N ARG A 141 -2.76 -23.57 6.63
CA ARG A 141 -2.50 -23.39 8.06
C ARG A 141 -1.91 -22.02 8.34
N ARG A 142 -0.95 -21.56 7.52
CA ARG A 142 -0.37 -20.22 7.68
C ARG A 142 -1.40 -19.12 7.41
N LEU A 143 -2.25 -19.30 6.40
CA LEU A 143 -3.33 -18.35 6.13
C LEU A 143 -4.38 -18.33 7.25
N GLU A 144 -4.68 -19.48 7.87
CA GLU A 144 -5.55 -19.58 9.05
C GLU A 144 -4.95 -18.87 10.28
N GLN A 145 -3.63 -18.88 10.48
CA GLN A 145 -2.99 -18.12 11.56
C GLN A 145 -3.26 -16.62 11.42
N LEU A 146 -3.35 -16.10 10.20
CA LEU A 146 -3.66 -14.69 9.93
C LEU A 146 -5.15 -14.34 10.04
N SER A 147 -6.02 -15.27 10.44
CA SER A 147 -7.47 -15.05 10.62
C SER A 147 -7.84 -13.94 11.59
N ALA A 148 -6.93 -13.56 12.50
CA ALA A 148 -7.08 -12.38 13.36
C ALA A 148 -7.12 -11.05 12.56
N PHE A 149 -6.50 -11.04 11.37
CA PHE A 149 -6.39 -9.87 10.49
C PHE A 149 -7.06 -10.07 9.14
N LEU A 150 -7.35 -11.31 8.73
CA LEU A 150 -7.96 -11.64 7.44
C LEU A 150 -9.30 -12.35 7.65
N ARG A 151 -10.40 -11.66 7.33
CA ARG A 151 -11.75 -12.27 7.39
C ARG A 151 -11.89 -13.41 6.36
N PRO A 152 -12.88 -14.32 6.54
CA PRO A 152 -13.06 -15.47 5.66
C PRO A 152 -13.15 -15.12 4.16
N ALA A 153 -13.78 -13.98 3.82
CA ALA A 153 -13.87 -13.53 2.42
C ALA A 153 -12.49 -13.16 1.84
N ALA A 154 -11.66 -12.45 2.59
CA ALA A 154 -10.30 -12.12 2.19
C ALA A 154 -9.41 -13.36 2.04
N ARG A 155 -9.47 -14.29 3.02
CA ARG A 155 -8.71 -15.55 2.96
C ARG A 155 -9.12 -16.41 1.76
N LYS A 156 -10.42 -16.49 1.45
CA LYS A 156 -10.91 -17.21 0.27
C LYS A 156 -10.35 -16.67 -1.04
N VAL A 157 -10.16 -15.35 -1.17
CA VAL A 157 -9.54 -14.75 -2.37
C VAL A 157 -8.08 -15.18 -2.50
N LEU A 158 -7.34 -15.15 -1.40
CA LEU A 158 -5.94 -15.55 -1.35
C LEU A 158 -5.74 -17.06 -1.55
N ASP A 159 -6.64 -17.90 -1.03
CA ASP A 159 -6.67 -19.35 -1.28
C ASP A 159 -7.06 -19.69 -2.73
N GLY A 160 -7.88 -18.84 -3.35
CA GLY A 160 -8.33 -19.00 -4.73
C GLY A 160 -7.29 -18.62 -5.78
N TRP A 161 -6.11 -18.15 -5.38
CA TRP A 161 -5.03 -17.84 -6.32
C TRP A 161 -4.44 -19.09 -6.95
N ALA A 162 -4.31 -19.06 -8.27
CA ALA A 162 -3.57 -20.06 -9.01
C ALA A 162 -2.05 -19.83 -8.84
N GLY A 163 -1.36 -20.78 -8.22
CA GLY A 163 0.10 -20.78 -8.08
C GLY A 163 0.56 -21.02 -6.64
N PRO A 164 1.84 -21.42 -6.45
CA PRO A 164 2.43 -21.56 -5.13
C PRO A 164 2.59 -20.18 -4.46
N ALA A 165 2.91 -20.20 -3.16
CA ALA A 165 3.37 -19.00 -2.45
C ALA A 165 4.51 -18.33 -3.25
N PRO A 166 4.51 -17.00 -3.37
CA PRO A 166 5.60 -16.29 -4.01
C PRO A 166 6.85 -16.42 -3.14
N LYS A 167 8.02 -16.53 -3.76
CA LYS A 167 9.31 -16.51 -3.05
C LYS A 167 9.63 -15.11 -2.55
N THR A 168 9.14 -14.09 -3.23
CA THR A 168 9.39 -12.68 -2.91
C THR A 168 8.17 -11.86 -3.27
N VAL A 169 7.84 -10.90 -2.41
CA VAL A 169 6.79 -9.89 -2.61
C VAL A 169 7.47 -8.54 -2.48
N LEU A 170 7.43 -7.74 -3.55
CA LEU A 170 7.90 -6.36 -3.55
C LEU A 170 6.71 -5.44 -3.80
N VAL A 171 6.47 -4.49 -2.91
CA VAL A 171 5.34 -3.55 -3.01
C VAL A 171 5.84 -2.23 -3.57
N GLY A 172 5.42 -1.91 -4.80
CA GLY A 172 5.71 -0.68 -5.53
C GLY A 172 4.70 0.44 -5.33
N GLY A 173 3.62 0.22 -4.57
CA GLY A 173 2.63 1.24 -4.27
C GLY A 173 1.72 0.87 -3.10
N VAL A 174 1.43 1.83 -2.23
CA VAL A 174 0.42 1.72 -1.16
C VAL A 174 -0.39 3.02 -1.17
N LEU A 175 -1.57 2.97 -1.77
CA LEU A 175 -2.39 4.14 -2.04
C LEU A 175 -3.75 4.03 -1.33
N VAL A 176 -4.07 5.01 -0.49
CA VAL A 176 -5.41 5.11 0.09
C VAL A 176 -6.37 5.61 -0.98
N ARG A 177 -7.34 4.78 -1.37
CA ARG A 177 -8.34 5.05 -2.41
C ARG A 177 -9.71 5.45 -1.86
N ALA A 178 -10.03 5.07 -0.62
CA ALA A 178 -11.26 5.49 0.04
C ALA A 178 -11.11 5.51 1.56
N VAL A 179 -11.84 6.41 2.22
CA VAL A 179 -11.97 6.47 3.68
C VAL A 179 -13.41 6.81 4.06
N GLU A 180 -14.07 5.91 4.78
CA GLU A 180 -15.49 5.99 5.11
C GLU A 180 -15.72 5.77 6.60
N TRP A 181 -16.69 6.50 7.15
CA TRP A 181 -17.13 6.37 8.54
C TRP A 181 -18.57 5.88 8.54
N GLU A 182 -18.81 4.75 9.19
CA GLU A 182 -20.12 4.15 9.40
C GLU A 182 -20.38 4.01 10.90
N ALA A 183 -21.09 4.99 11.47
CA ALA A 183 -21.25 5.09 12.92
C ALA A 183 -19.88 5.07 13.64
N ASN A 184 -19.60 4.03 14.43
CA ASN A 184 -18.32 3.86 15.12
C ASN A 184 -17.29 3.06 14.30
N ARG A 185 -17.57 2.69 13.05
CA ARG A 185 -16.61 1.94 12.22
C ARG A 185 -15.97 2.82 11.17
N VAL A 186 -14.68 2.63 10.97
CA VAL A 186 -13.92 3.25 9.90
C VAL A 186 -13.49 2.19 8.91
N ARG A 187 -13.70 2.48 7.64
CA ARG A 187 -13.37 1.63 6.52
C ARG A 187 -12.40 2.37 5.61
N VAL A 188 -11.34 1.68 5.21
CA VAL A 188 -10.28 2.21 4.35
C VAL A 188 -10.05 1.25 3.22
N VAL A 189 -10.05 1.75 1.99
CA VAL A 189 -9.64 0.97 0.82
C VAL A 189 -8.21 1.37 0.49
N VAL A 190 -7.32 0.38 0.49
CA VAL A 190 -5.89 0.54 0.16
C VAL A 190 -5.62 -0.25 -1.11
N GLU A 191 -5.12 0.44 -2.13
CA GLU A 191 -4.64 -0.16 -3.36
C GLU A 191 -3.15 -0.44 -3.25
N PHE A 192 -2.76 -1.66 -3.59
CA PHE A 192 -1.39 -2.13 -3.62
C PHE A 192 -0.98 -2.40 -5.06
N ASP A 193 0.15 -1.83 -5.47
CA ASP A 193 0.87 -2.26 -6.65
C ASP A 193 2.04 -3.11 -6.21
N ALA A 194 2.13 -4.35 -6.68
CA ALA A 194 3.13 -5.30 -6.23
C ALA A 194 3.71 -6.14 -7.35
N ALA A 195 4.90 -6.68 -7.11
CA ALA A 195 5.55 -7.70 -7.92
C ALA A 195 5.74 -8.95 -7.07
N HIS A 196 5.25 -10.09 -7.57
CA HIS A 196 5.37 -11.40 -6.93
C HIS A 196 6.27 -12.28 -7.78
N THR A 197 7.36 -12.76 -7.19
CA THR A 197 8.21 -13.77 -7.83
C THR A 197 7.67 -15.15 -7.50
N GLU A 198 7.03 -15.80 -8.47
CA GLU A 198 6.38 -17.10 -8.32
C GLU A 198 7.15 -18.19 -9.06
N ALA A 199 7.12 -19.40 -8.50
CA ALA A 199 7.63 -20.58 -9.19
C ALA A 199 6.61 -21.05 -10.24
N THR A 200 7.09 -21.27 -11.45
CA THR A 200 6.34 -21.75 -12.62
C THR A 200 6.97 -23.04 -13.15
N PRO A 201 6.27 -23.83 -13.99
CA PRO A 201 6.85 -25.02 -14.61
C PRO A 201 8.14 -24.74 -15.40
N ASP A 202 8.25 -23.54 -15.99
CA ASP A 202 9.37 -23.12 -16.83
C ASP A 202 10.48 -22.39 -16.05
N GLY A 203 10.38 -22.29 -14.71
CA GLY A 203 11.34 -21.60 -13.85
C GLY A 203 10.67 -20.59 -12.93
N GLU A 204 11.25 -19.40 -12.78
CA GLU A 204 10.65 -18.32 -11.99
C GLU A 204 10.06 -17.25 -12.91
N ALA A 205 8.85 -16.79 -12.59
CA ALA A 205 8.21 -15.67 -13.28
C ALA A 205 7.84 -14.59 -12.27
N ILE A 206 7.90 -13.34 -12.71
CA ILE A 206 7.42 -12.19 -11.93
C ILE A 206 6.06 -11.80 -12.47
N PHE A 207 5.06 -11.80 -11.59
CA PHE A 207 3.73 -11.28 -11.84
C PHE A 207 3.60 -9.91 -11.19
N TYR A 208 3.05 -8.95 -11.93
CA TYR A 208 2.68 -7.65 -11.40
C TYR A 208 1.20 -7.67 -11.11
N THR A 209 0.82 -7.14 -9.95
CA THR A 209 -0.57 -7.13 -9.50
C THR A 209 -0.96 -5.79 -8.94
N THR A 210 -2.18 -5.37 -9.26
CA THR A 210 -2.86 -4.26 -8.58
C THR A 210 -4.04 -4.85 -7.82
N GLU A 211 -4.06 -4.64 -6.51
CA GLU A 211 -5.08 -5.19 -5.61
C GLU A 211 -5.67 -4.11 -4.72
N ALA A 212 -6.99 -4.09 -4.57
CA ALA A 212 -7.69 -3.24 -3.61
C ALA A 212 -8.11 -4.04 -2.38
N TRP A 213 -7.55 -3.68 -1.23
CA TRP A 213 -7.83 -4.29 0.06
C TRP A 213 -8.72 -3.36 0.89
N THR A 214 -9.80 -3.92 1.44
CA THR A 214 -10.72 -3.16 2.29
C THR A 214 -10.46 -3.50 3.75
N LEU A 215 -9.89 -2.55 4.49
CA LEU A 215 -9.60 -2.66 5.92
C LEU A 215 -10.70 -1.97 6.72
N VAL A 216 -11.12 -2.59 7.82
CA VAL A 216 -12.11 -2.03 8.75
C VAL A 216 -11.61 -2.11 10.18
N ARG A 217 -11.97 -1.11 10.98
CA ARG A 217 -11.81 -1.13 12.45
C ARG A 217 -12.85 -0.23 13.12
N ASP A 218 -13.00 -0.34 14.43
CA ASP A 218 -13.73 0.66 15.20
C ASP A 218 -12.90 1.95 15.34
N ALA A 219 -13.55 3.11 15.24
CA ALA A 219 -12.92 4.43 15.22
C ALA A 219 -12.20 4.77 16.53
N SER A 220 -12.68 4.19 17.64
CA SER A 220 -12.15 4.35 18.99
C SER A 220 -11.09 3.31 19.37
N THR A 221 -10.82 2.33 18.50
CA THR A 221 -9.78 1.32 18.76
C THR A 221 -8.41 2.00 18.75
N PRO A 222 -7.60 1.85 19.80
CA PRO A 222 -6.26 2.42 19.84
C PRO A 222 -5.36 1.81 18.74
N SER A 223 -4.65 2.65 17.99
CA SER A 223 -3.68 2.17 17.00
C SER A 223 -2.44 1.54 17.65
N ARG A 224 -1.78 0.68 16.88
CA ARG A 224 -0.52 0.04 17.27
C ARG A 224 0.59 1.08 17.52
N PRO A 225 1.41 0.89 18.57
CA PRO A 225 2.66 1.62 18.68
C PRO A 225 3.69 1.08 17.66
N PRO A 226 4.75 1.85 17.34
CA PRO A 226 5.75 1.47 16.35
C PRO A 226 6.32 0.05 16.55
N GLU A 227 6.60 -0.36 17.79
CA GLU A 227 7.24 -1.65 18.12
C GLU A 227 6.38 -2.86 17.73
N ARG A 228 5.07 -2.67 17.57
CA ARG A 228 4.11 -3.74 17.28
C ARG A 228 3.55 -3.69 15.85
N VAL A 229 3.93 -2.70 15.04
CA VAL A 229 3.32 -2.47 13.73
C VAL A 229 3.50 -3.65 12.76
N GLN A 230 4.68 -4.29 12.76
CA GLN A 230 5.00 -5.45 11.94
C GLN A 230 4.86 -6.80 12.67
N VAL A 231 4.34 -6.80 13.91
CA VAL A 231 4.26 -8.01 14.74
C VAL A 231 2.82 -8.55 14.72
N PHE A 232 2.62 -9.67 14.03
CA PHE A 232 1.32 -10.34 13.95
C PHE A 232 1.12 -11.30 15.13
N VAL A 233 0.51 -10.77 16.19
CA VAL A 233 0.06 -11.49 17.38
C VAL A 233 -1.43 -11.24 17.60
N CYS A 234 -2.07 -12.01 18.47
CA CYS A 234 -3.46 -11.76 18.85
C CYS A 234 -3.63 -10.30 19.31
N PRO A 235 -4.51 -9.51 18.68
CA PRO A 235 -4.63 -8.09 19.00
C PRO A 235 -5.27 -7.86 20.39
N HIS A 236 -5.98 -8.85 20.94
CA HIS A 236 -6.57 -8.77 22.27
C HIS A 236 -5.57 -9.11 23.40
N CYS A 237 -4.94 -10.29 23.36
CA CYS A 237 -4.09 -10.78 24.46
C CYS A 237 -2.58 -10.78 24.17
N GLY A 238 -2.15 -10.56 22.93
CA GLY A 238 -0.74 -10.57 22.54
C GLY A 238 -0.12 -11.96 22.33
N ALA A 239 -0.88 -13.04 22.44
CA ALA A 239 -0.40 -14.40 22.19
C ALA A 239 -0.04 -14.62 20.71
N ALA A 240 0.81 -15.62 20.45
CA ALA A 240 1.10 -16.08 19.09
C ALA A 240 -0.17 -16.58 18.37
N LEU A 241 -0.14 -16.52 17.04
CA LEU A 241 -1.29 -16.88 16.18
C LEU A 241 -1.34 -18.38 15.82
N ASP A 242 -0.45 -19.19 16.38
CA ASP A 242 -0.33 -20.63 16.10
C ASP A 242 -1.55 -21.46 16.52
N ARG A 243 -2.41 -20.91 17.40
CA ARG A 243 -3.65 -21.53 17.87
C ARG A 243 -4.91 -20.78 17.47
N MET A 244 -4.90 -20.12 16.31
CA MET A 244 -6.11 -19.52 15.76
C MET A 244 -7.06 -20.59 15.21
N ALA A 245 -8.35 -20.45 15.52
CA ALA A 245 -9.42 -21.28 14.97
C ALA A 245 -10.51 -20.36 14.40
N GLY A 246 -10.43 -20.06 13.10
CA GLY A 246 -11.25 -19.00 12.52
C GLY A 246 -10.95 -17.67 13.22
N ALA A 247 -11.99 -16.96 13.60
CA ALA A 247 -11.83 -15.66 14.26
C ALA A 247 -11.47 -15.75 15.75
N GLU A 248 -11.41 -16.95 16.34
CA GLU A 248 -11.23 -17.15 17.78
C GLU A 248 -9.77 -17.47 18.12
N CYS A 249 -9.25 -16.79 19.14
CA CYS A 249 -7.90 -17.06 19.65
C CYS A 249 -7.94 -18.24 20.63
N GLY A 250 -7.21 -19.32 20.34
CA GLY A 250 -7.14 -20.51 21.21
C GLY A 250 -6.45 -20.30 22.56
N TYR A 251 -5.88 -19.12 22.83
CA TYR A 251 -5.30 -18.77 24.13
C TYR A 251 -6.26 -18.01 25.04
N CYS A 252 -6.91 -16.95 24.54
CA CYS A 252 -7.83 -16.13 25.35
C CYS A 252 -9.31 -16.39 25.06
N GLY A 253 -9.65 -17.23 24.08
CA GLY A 253 -11.02 -17.55 23.67
C GLY A 253 -11.78 -16.40 23.01
N THR A 254 -11.14 -15.26 22.78
CA THR A 254 -11.81 -14.06 22.24
C THR A 254 -11.89 -14.11 20.73
N ARG A 255 -13.04 -13.68 20.18
CA ARG A 255 -13.21 -13.41 18.76
C ARG A 255 -12.55 -12.08 18.39
N VAL A 256 -11.49 -12.12 17.58
CA VAL A 256 -10.60 -10.97 17.32
C VAL A 256 -10.80 -10.29 15.96
N ASP A 257 -11.54 -10.89 15.02
CA ASP A 257 -11.77 -10.37 13.66
C ASP A 257 -12.86 -9.27 13.56
N THR A 258 -13.29 -8.73 14.70
CA THR A 258 -14.45 -7.83 14.79
C THR A 258 -14.15 -6.42 14.30
N GLY A 259 -12.87 -6.01 14.31
CA GLY A 259 -12.43 -4.64 14.09
C GLY A 259 -12.31 -3.82 15.40
N GLY A 260 -12.74 -4.36 16.54
CA GLY A 260 -12.69 -3.67 17.83
C GLY A 260 -11.30 -3.64 18.49
N TYR A 261 -10.39 -4.53 18.07
CA TYR A 261 -9.04 -4.63 18.63
C TYR A 261 -7.95 -4.13 17.68
N ASP A 262 -8.18 -4.20 16.37
CA ASP A 262 -7.25 -3.75 15.34
C ASP A 262 -7.92 -3.65 13.97
N TRP A 263 -7.18 -3.21 12.96
CA TRP A 263 -7.55 -3.31 11.56
C TRP A 263 -7.70 -4.77 11.13
N VAL A 264 -8.81 -5.06 10.45
CA VAL A 264 -9.08 -6.36 9.83
C VAL A 264 -9.42 -6.16 8.36
N VAL A 265 -8.89 -7.01 7.49
CA VAL A 265 -9.19 -7.03 6.06
C VAL A 265 -10.53 -7.73 5.87
N GLU A 266 -11.53 -6.97 5.45
CA GLU A 266 -12.85 -7.49 5.16
C GLU A 266 -12.93 -8.17 3.79
N GLY A 267 -12.24 -7.62 2.79
CA GLY A 267 -12.24 -8.15 1.43
C GLY A 267 -11.04 -7.70 0.62
N ILE A 268 -10.73 -8.48 -0.42
CA ILE A 268 -9.64 -8.25 -1.37
C ILE A 268 -10.25 -8.34 -2.77
N ALA A 269 -9.91 -7.37 -3.63
CA ALA A 269 -10.25 -7.38 -5.05
C ALA A 269 -8.96 -7.32 -5.88
N LEU A 270 -8.74 -8.34 -6.70
CA LEU A 270 -7.68 -8.31 -7.72
C LEU A 270 -8.18 -7.46 -8.90
N LEU A 271 -7.51 -6.32 -9.14
CA LEU A 271 -7.88 -5.39 -10.20
C LEU A 271 -7.17 -5.73 -11.50
N GLU A 272 -5.87 -5.99 -11.40
CA GLU A 272 -4.99 -6.27 -12.54
C GLU A 272 -3.96 -7.32 -12.13
N ARG A 273 -3.64 -8.22 -13.08
CA ARG A 273 -2.53 -9.18 -12.96
C ARG A 273 -1.97 -9.46 -14.34
N ASP A 274 -0.66 -9.26 -14.50
CA ASP A 274 0.04 -9.52 -15.75
C ASP A 274 1.52 -9.87 -15.49
N THR A 275 2.27 -10.08 -16.57
CA THR A 275 3.72 -10.40 -16.52
C THR A 275 4.60 -9.30 -17.12
N GLU A 276 4.00 -8.25 -17.68
CA GLU A 276 4.69 -7.14 -18.35
C GLU A 276 5.06 -6.03 -17.34
N GLY A 277 4.15 -5.78 -16.41
CA GLY A 277 4.26 -4.77 -15.37
C GLY A 277 4.07 -3.35 -15.89
N PRO A 278 4.12 -2.36 -14.99
CA PRO A 278 4.02 -0.98 -15.40
C PRO A 278 5.19 -0.60 -16.30
N ALA A 279 4.93 0.39 -17.16
CA ALA A 279 5.97 1.06 -17.91
C ALA A 279 7.06 1.59 -16.95
N PRO A 280 8.34 1.61 -17.36
CA PRO A 280 9.44 2.10 -16.53
C PRO A 280 9.19 3.51 -16.00
N LEU A 281 9.59 3.78 -14.75
CA LEU A 281 9.45 5.07 -14.04
C LEU A 281 9.76 6.29 -14.92
N PHE A 282 10.86 6.26 -15.67
CA PHE A 282 11.33 7.40 -16.47
C PHE A 282 10.49 7.68 -17.72
N GLY A 283 9.53 6.80 -18.06
CA GLY A 283 8.49 7.06 -19.06
C GLY A 283 7.25 7.75 -18.50
N ARG A 284 7.14 7.87 -17.16
CA ARG A 284 5.96 8.36 -16.43
C ARG A 284 6.20 9.62 -15.62
N LEU A 285 7.38 10.23 -15.68
CA LEU A 285 7.57 11.53 -15.03
C LEU A 285 6.60 12.53 -15.67
N THR A 286 5.58 12.90 -14.92
CA THR A 286 4.55 13.82 -15.38
C THR A 286 5.17 15.20 -15.54
N PRO A 287 4.81 15.96 -16.60
CA PRO A 287 5.21 17.35 -16.68
C PRO A 287 4.84 18.07 -15.38
N GLY A 288 5.87 18.55 -14.68
CA GLY A 288 5.69 19.24 -13.42
C GLY A 288 5.05 20.61 -13.61
N LEU A 289 4.64 21.24 -12.52
CA LEU A 289 4.33 22.67 -12.56
C LEU A 289 5.58 23.43 -13.02
N ALA A 290 5.43 24.33 -14.00
CA ALA A 290 6.56 25.03 -14.59
C ALA A 290 7.25 26.01 -13.63
N THR A 291 6.61 26.36 -12.51
CA THR A 291 7.07 27.41 -11.60
C THR A 291 6.95 27.00 -10.14
N PRO A 292 7.98 27.29 -9.32
CA PRO A 292 7.87 27.32 -7.87
C PRO A 292 6.67 28.11 -7.40
N SER A 293 6.05 27.70 -6.29
CA SER A 293 5.00 28.47 -5.64
C SER A 293 5.36 28.72 -4.19
N GLU A 294 5.11 29.93 -3.72
CA GLU A 294 5.34 30.23 -2.31
C GLU A 294 4.48 29.35 -1.40
N ALA A 295 5.12 28.81 -0.37
CA ALA A 295 4.43 28.06 0.68
C ALA A 295 3.36 28.95 1.36
N PRO A 296 2.16 28.42 1.64
CA PRO A 296 1.16 29.15 2.43
C PRO A 296 1.72 29.63 3.78
N VAL A 297 1.27 30.81 4.24
CA VAL A 297 1.77 31.44 5.48
C VAL A 297 1.59 30.53 6.70
N ASP A 298 0.52 29.74 6.76
CA ASP A 298 0.27 28.82 7.86
C ASP A 298 1.26 27.64 7.88
N VAL A 299 1.68 27.15 6.71
CA VAL A 299 2.66 26.07 6.58
C VAL A 299 4.04 26.55 7.05
N ARG A 300 4.49 27.75 6.64
CA ARG A 300 5.74 28.35 7.12
C ARG A 300 5.76 28.48 8.65
N ARG A 301 4.66 28.97 9.23
CA ARG A 301 4.51 29.10 10.69
C ARG A 301 4.61 27.76 11.42
N ARG A 302 4.03 26.69 10.87
CA ARG A 302 4.16 25.33 11.43
C ARG A 302 5.60 24.82 11.37
N PHE A 303 6.33 25.12 10.30
CA PHE A 303 7.75 24.79 10.22
C PHE A 303 8.57 25.52 11.28
N GLU A 304 8.35 26.83 11.47
CA GLU A 304 9.02 27.59 12.53
C GLU A 304 8.71 27.04 13.93
N GLN A 305 7.46 26.61 14.18
CA GLN A 305 7.09 25.93 15.41
C GLN A 305 7.84 24.60 15.59
N LEU A 306 8.03 23.85 14.51
CA LEU A 306 8.81 22.62 14.50
C LEU A 306 10.31 22.88 14.76
N CYS A 307 10.89 23.93 14.17
CA CYS A 307 12.26 24.38 14.45
C CYS A 307 12.46 24.72 15.93
N ARG A 308 11.52 25.46 16.54
CA ARG A 308 11.62 25.83 17.97
C ARG A 308 11.68 24.64 18.93
N ARG A 309 11.04 23.53 18.58
CA ARG A 309 11.06 22.29 19.38
C ARG A 309 12.07 21.25 18.92
N THR A 310 12.81 21.55 17.85
CA THR A 310 13.84 20.66 17.34
C THR A 310 15.19 21.37 17.28
N PRO A 311 16.07 21.13 18.25
CA PRO A 311 17.45 21.61 18.19
C PRO A 311 18.13 21.22 16.87
N GLY A 312 18.80 22.18 16.24
CA GLY A 312 19.57 21.95 15.02
C GLY A 312 18.76 21.86 13.72
N LEU A 313 17.43 21.95 13.74
CA LEU A 313 16.61 22.03 12.53
C LEU A 313 16.49 23.47 12.05
N SER A 314 16.94 23.73 10.82
CA SER A 314 16.66 24.95 10.07
C SER A 314 16.16 24.60 8.67
N TRP A 315 15.64 25.58 7.93
CA TRP A 315 15.23 25.35 6.54
C TRP A 315 16.41 24.95 5.67
N GLU A 316 17.56 25.63 5.83
CA GLU A 316 18.79 25.36 5.09
C GLU A 316 19.24 23.91 5.30
N ARG A 317 19.39 23.48 6.57
CA ARG A 317 19.78 22.10 6.90
C ARG A 317 18.77 21.06 6.41
N PHE A 318 17.48 21.37 6.49
CA PHE A 318 16.45 20.46 5.98
C PHE A 318 16.55 20.30 4.46
N THR A 319 16.72 21.40 3.72
CA THR A 319 16.90 21.35 2.26
C THR A 319 18.20 20.67 1.84
N GLU A 320 19.29 20.85 2.60
CA GLU A 320 20.55 20.11 2.38
C GLU A 320 20.33 18.60 2.56
N ARG A 321 19.61 18.18 3.61
CA ARG A 321 19.23 16.77 3.78
C ARG A 321 18.41 16.24 2.60
N VAL A 322 17.44 16.99 2.11
CA VAL A 322 16.66 16.61 0.90
C VAL A 322 17.57 16.43 -0.32
N ARG A 323 18.54 17.34 -0.54
CA ARG A 323 19.50 17.23 -1.65
C ARG A 323 20.39 16.01 -1.52
N THR A 324 20.89 15.71 -0.32
CA THR A 324 21.67 14.49 -0.06
C THR A 324 20.86 13.24 -0.36
N LEU A 325 19.62 13.16 0.14
CA LEU A 325 18.72 12.03 -0.14
C LEU A 325 18.49 11.88 -1.66
N PHE A 326 18.26 12.98 -2.36
CA PHE A 326 18.08 13.02 -3.80
C PHE A 326 19.28 12.44 -4.57
N THR A 327 20.49 12.88 -4.25
CA THR A 327 21.71 12.34 -4.87
C THR A 327 21.89 10.85 -4.57
N ARG A 328 21.67 10.42 -3.32
CA ARG A 328 21.84 9.02 -2.91
C ARG A 328 20.83 8.08 -3.57
N LEU A 329 19.58 8.52 -3.76
CA LEU A 329 18.58 7.73 -4.49
C LEU A 329 18.96 7.55 -5.96
N GLN A 330 19.46 8.61 -6.62
CA GLN A 330 19.95 8.49 -8.00
C GLN A 330 21.14 7.53 -8.10
N GLU A 331 22.13 7.65 -7.22
CA GLU A 331 23.28 6.74 -7.17
C GLU A 331 22.84 5.28 -7.02
N ALA A 332 21.85 5.01 -6.17
CA ALA A 332 21.30 3.67 -5.96
C ALA A 332 20.59 3.12 -7.21
N TRP A 333 19.82 3.95 -7.92
CA TRP A 333 19.20 3.55 -9.18
C TRP A 333 20.23 3.31 -10.29
N ASP A 334 21.22 4.19 -10.43
CA ASP A 334 22.30 4.10 -11.41
C ASP A 334 23.11 2.81 -11.27
N GLN A 335 23.43 2.46 -10.02
CA GLN A 335 24.20 1.27 -9.68
C GLN A 335 23.32 0.01 -9.65
N GLY A 336 22.00 0.17 -9.53
CA GLY A 336 21.08 -0.92 -9.24
C GLY A 336 21.32 -1.56 -7.86
N ASP A 337 21.89 -0.80 -6.91
CA ASP A 337 22.19 -1.24 -5.55
C ASP A 337 21.43 -0.38 -4.52
N PRO A 338 20.44 -0.96 -3.82
CA PRO A 338 19.67 -0.25 -2.80
C PRO A 338 20.42 -0.09 -1.47
N THR A 339 21.57 -0.75 -1.28
CA THR A 339 22.29 -0.78 0.00
C THR A 339 22.57 0.61 0.57
N PRO A 340 23.05 1.59 -0.22
CA PRO A 340 23.37 2.93 0.30
C PRO A 340 22.16 3.72 0.82
N ILE A 341 20.95 3.42 0.32
CA ILE A 341 19.73 4.16 0.70
C ILE A 341 18.97 3.52 1.86
N GLN A 342 19.28 2.27 2.24
CA GLN A 342 18.61 1.59 3.36
C GLN A 342 18.56 2.39 4.68
N PRO A 343 19.61 3.11 5.11
CA PRO A 343 19.54 3.91 6.33
C PRO A 343 18.84 5.26 6.15
N LEU A 344 18.55 5.65 4.90
CA LEU A 344 18.06 6.96 4.51
C LEU A 344 16.54 7.00 4.28
N VAL A 345 15.95 5.82 4.12
CA VAL A 345 14.54 5.66 3.79
C VAL A 345 13.84 4.77 4.81
N THR A 346 12.53 4.91 4.92
CA THR A 346 11.70 3.96 5.69
C THR A 346 11.66 2.58 4.99
N ASP A 347 11.38 1.50 5.73
CA ASP A 347 11.22 0.15 5.17
C ASP A 347 10.17 0.11 4.03
N ARG A 348 9.11 0.92 4.15
CA ARG A 348 8.07 1.07 3.12
C ARG A 348 8.63 1.64 1.83
N LEU A 349 9.37 2.74 1.93
CA LEU A 349 9.99 3.35 0.75
C LEU A 349 11.10 2.46 0.20
N LEU A 350 11.86 1.74 1.04
CA LEU A 350 12.85 0.77 0.56
C LEU A 350 12.20 -0.33 -0.30
N ASN A 351 11.01 -0.84 0.08
CA ASN A 351 10.26 -1.79 -0.73
C ASN A 351 9.85 -1.21 -2.09
N TYR A 352 9.40 0.05 -2.09
CA TYR A 352 9.09 0.78 -3.31
C TYR A 352 10.33 0.91 -4.22
N GLU A 353 11.48 1.26 -3.68
CA GLU A 353 12.72 1.39 -4.47
C GLU A 353 13.18 0.03 -5.02
N LEU A 354 13.11 -1.03 -4.21
CA LEU A 354 13.44 -2.40 -4.63
C LEU A 354 12.56 -2.88 -5.78
N TYR A 355 11.26 -2.58 -5.73
CA TYR A 355 10.33 -2.91 -6.82
C TYR A 355 10.81 -2.33 -8.15
N TRP A 356 11.22 -1.06 -8.16
CA TRP A 356 11.66 -0.38 -9.37
C TRP A 356 13.06 -0.77 -9.83
N ILE A 357 14.01 -0.97 -8.91
CA ILE A 357 15.35 -1.49 -9.24
C ILE A 357 15.23 -2.89 -9.87
N ALA A 358 14.39 -3.76 -9.30
CA ALA A 358 14.15 -5.09 -9.86
C ALA A 358 13.51 -5.02 -11.26
N ARG A 359 12.58 -4.08 -11.48
CA ARG A 359 11.97 -3.84 -12.79
C ARG A 359 12.99 -3.41 -13.84
N GLN A 360 13.88 -2.47 -13.50
CA GLN A 360 14.94 -1.99 -14.40
C GLN A 360 15.93 -3.10 -14.77
N ALA A 361 16.36 -3.88 -13.77
CA ALA A 361 17.27 -5.01 -13.97
C ALA A 361 16.72 -6.03 -14.98
N ARG A 362 15.40 -6.27 -14.98
CA ARG A 362 14.72 -7.19 -15.92
C ARG A 362 14.72 -6.68 -17.37
N GLU A 363 14.65 -5.38 -17.59
CA GLU A 363 14.71 -4.81 -18.95
C GLU A 363 16.12 -4.75 -19.52
N GLY A 364 17.13 -5.11 -18.73
CA GLY A 364 18.53 -4.91 -19.11
C GLY A 364 18.91 -3.43 -19.21
N VAL A 365 18.08 -2.53 -18.69
CA VAL A 365 18.36 -1.09 -18.63
C VAL A 365 19.19 -0.86 -17.38
N ARG A 366 20.52 -0.76 -17.53
CA ARG A 366 21.44 -0.30 -16.47
C ARG A 366 22.06 1.02 -16.90
N GLY A 367 22.13 2.00 -15.99
CA GLY A 367 22.93 3.22 -16.20
C GLY A 367 22.52 4.08 -17.41
N ALA A 368 21.28 3.96 -17.90
CA ALA A 368 20.71 4.87 -18.90
C ALA A 368 19.81 5.93 -18.24
N ILE A 369 20.08 6.23 -16.97
CA ILE A 369 19.29 7.15 -16.18
C ILE A 369 19.73 8.55 -16.59
N CYS A 370 18.72 9.37 -16.85
CA CYS A 370 18.90 10.73 -17.31
C CYS A 370 19.58 11.55 -16.21
N ASP A 371 20.39 12.53 -16.60
CA ASP A 371 20.89 13.54 -15.67
C ASP A 371 19.67 14.25 -15.08
N LEU A 372 19.36 13.98 -13.80
CA LEU A 372 18.23 14.57 -13.10
C LEU A 372 18.78 15.59 -12.10
N GLU A 373 18.54 16.86 -12.38
CA GLU A 373 19.05 17.96 -11.57
C GLU A 373 17.96 18.51 -10.66
N LEU A 374 18.20 18.60 -9.35
CA LEU A 374 17.29 19.27 -8.40
C LEU A 374 17.50 20.78 -8.45
N THR A 375 16.53 21.48 -9.02
CA THR A 375 16.58 22.94 -9.22
C THR A 375 15.98 23.70 -8.03
N TRP A 376 14.85 23.25 -7.49
CA TRP A 376 14.12 23.99 -6.45
C TRP A 376 13.39 23.08 -5.46
N ILE A 377 13.12 23.59 -4.25
CA ILE A 377 12.39 22.90 -3.18
C ILE A 377 11.36 23.85 -2.57
N ASP A 378 10.08 23.51 -2.68
CA ASP A 378 8.98 24.20 -2.01
C ASP A 378 8.51 23.44 -0.78
N LEU A 379 8.19 24.16 0.30
CA LEU A 379 7.53 23.59 1.47
C LEU A 379 6.02 23.47 1.23
N ILE A 380 5.49 22.24 1.31
CA ILE A 380 4.07 21.96 1.01
C ILE A 380 3.27 21.70 2.28
N GLU A 381 3.81 20.89 3.19
CA GLU A 381 3.08 20.47 4.38
C GLU A 381 4.02 20.28 5.56
N VAL A 382 3.57 20.70 6.74
CA VAL A 382 4.18 20.35 8.02
C VAL A 382 3.09 19.82 8.94
N ALA A 383 3.28 18.59 9.38
CA ALA A 383 2.34 17.89 10.24
C ALA A 383 3.08 17.12 11.33
N SER A 384 2.36 16.69 12.36
CA SER A 384 2.91 15.83 13.41
C SER A 384 1.82 14.97 14.00
N ASP A 385 2.19 13.75 14.37
CA ASP A 385 1.36 12.86 15.17
C ASP A 385 2.07 12.52 16.49
N ARG A 386 1.58 11.50 17.21
CA ARG A 386 2.14 11.07 18.49
C ARG A 386 3.58 10.58 18.39
N PHE A 387 3.93 9.95 17.26
CA PHE A 387 5.17 9.21 17.03
C PHE A 387 6.13 9.94 16.09
N PHE A 388 5.63 10.71 15.12
CA PHE A 388 6.43 11.32 14.06
C PHE A 388 6.13 12.80 13.84
N ASP A 389 7.17 13.54 13.46
CA ASP A 389 7.06 14.80 12.73
C ASP A 389 7.16 14.50 11.23
N HIS A 390 6.35 15.18 10.41
CA HIS A 390 6.24 14.98 8.97
C HIS A 390 6.45 16.31 8.25
N VAL A 391 7.30 16.32 7.24
CA VAL A 391 7.49 17.48 6.36
C VAL A 391 7.41 17.00 4.92
N THR A 392 6.45 17.53 4.18
CA THR A 392 6.35 17.30 2.73
C THR A 392 6.89 18.51 2.00
N VAL A 393 7.85 18.25 1.12
CA VAL A 393 8.34 19.23 0.15
C VAL A 393 7.97 18.82 -1.26
N ARG A 394 7.88 19.81 -2.14
CA ARG A 394 7.79 19.60 -3.57
C ARG A 394 9.13 19.95 -4.19
N ILE A 395 9.74 19.00 -4.86
CA ILE A 395 11.01 19.19 -5.55
C ILE A 395 10.76 19.42 -7.04
N PHE A 396 11.53 20.34 -7.61
CA PHE A 396 11.52 20.60 -9.05
C PHE A 396 12.80 20.06 -9.63
N CYS A 397 12.67 19.17 -10.60
CA CYS A 397 13.81 18.54 -11.24
C CYS A 397 13.76 18.72 -12.76
N VAL A 398 14.95 18.85 -13.35
CA VAL A 398 15.11 18.89 -14.79
C VAL A 398 15.80 17.60 -15.20
N GLN A 399 15.14 16.83 -16.06
CA GLN A 399 15.64 15.58 -16.59
C GLN A 399 16.22 15.80 -17.98
N ARG A 400 17.46 15.35 -18.19
CA ARG A 400 18.12 15.40 -19.51
C ARG A 400 18.70 14.04 -19.87
N ARG A 401 18.32 13.50 -21.03
CA ARG A 401 18.94 12.25 -21.52
C ARG A 401 20.40 12.51 -21.92
N PRO A 402 21.32 11.54 -21.69
CA PRO A 402 22.68 11.65 -22.20
C PRO A 402 22.70 11.94 -23.70
N GLY A 403 23.44 12.96 -24.12
CA GLY A 403 23.54 13.39 -25.52
C GLY A 403 22.35 14.21 -26.05
N GLN A 404 21.35 14.51 -25.23
CA GLN A 404 20.21 15.35 -25.62
C GLN A 404 20.54 16.85 -25.44
N PRO A 405 20.12 17.74 -26.37
CA PRO A 405 20.25 19.19 -26.19
C PRO A 405 19.51 19.66 -24.94
N VAL A 406 20.06 20.70 -24.27
CA VAL A 406 19.48 21.31 -23.05
C VAL A 406 18.02 21.73 -23.28
N GLU A 407 17.70 22.23 -24.46
CA GLU A 407 16.35 22.66 -24.86
C GLU A 407 15.30 21.55 -24.83
N LYS A 408 15.72 20.28 -24.90
CA LYS A 408 14.82 19.14 -24.81
C LYS A 408 14.81 18.50 -23.42
N ALA A 409 15.45 19.12 -22.44
CA ALA A 409 15.32 18.71 -21.05
C ALA A 409 13.86 18.88 -20.61
N ARG A 410 13.39 17.97 -19.77
CA ARG A 410 12.00 17.94 -19.31
C ARG A 410 11.94 18.32 -17.85
N ALA A 411 11.06 19.27 -17.53
CA ALA A 411 10.79 19.67 -16.15
C ALA A 411 9.77 18.72 -15.52
N HIS A 412 10.08 18.28 -14.30
CA HIS A 412 9.31 17.35 -13.52
C HIS A 412 9.18 17.84 -12.08
N THR A 413 8.13 17.37 -11.41
CA THR A 413 7.84 17.76 -10.04
C THR A 413 7.44 16.54 -9.25
N GLU A 414 8.05 16.38 -8.09
CA GLU A 414 7.75 15.29 -7.15
C GLU A 414 7.49 15.84 -5.76
N TYR A 415 6.72 15.08 -4.97
CA TYR A 415 6.40 15.39 -3.59
C TYR A 415 7.09 14.38 -2.68
N TRP A 416 7.99 14.88 -1.85
CA TRP A 416 8.83 14.10 -0.97
C TRP A 416 8.38 14.34 0.46
N THR A 417 7.89 13.30 1.13
CA THR A 417 7.56 13.36 2.56
C THR A 417 8.67 12.74 3.38
N LEU A 418 9.30 13.54 4.23
CA LEU A 418 10.29 13.11 5.20
C LEU A 418 9.66 13.01 6.58
N ILE A 419 10.09 12.01 7.34
CA ILE A 419 9.63 11.78 8.71
C ILE A 419 10.79 11.75 9.69
N ARG A 420 10.50 12.15 10.92
CA ARG A 420 11.40 11.98 12.05
C ARG A 420 10.63 11.51 13.27
N GLY A 421 11.14 10.50 13.95
CA GLY A 421 10.61 9.96 15.19
C GLY A 421 10.71 10.98 16.32
N ARG A 422 9.66 11.05 17.14
CA ARG A 422 9.54 11.94 18.30
C ARG A 422 9.90 11.25 19.62
N ALA A 423 9.85 9.91 19.66
CA ALA A 423 10.09 9.12 20.85
C ALA A 423 11.59 9.06 21.24
N GLY A 424 12.51 9.16 20.27
CA GLY A 424 13.97 9.13 20.52
C GLY A 424 14.52 10.30 21.36
N MET A 425 13.70 11.31 21.62
CA MET A 425 14.09 12.49 22.42
C MET A 425 13.77 12.32 23.92
N GLN A 426 12.98 11.32 24.32
CA GLN A 426 12.58 11.12 25.72
C GLN A 426 13.67 10.42 26.56
N ASP A 427 14.54 9.63 25.93
CA ASP A 427 15.56 8.82 26.61
C ASP A 427 16.97 9.46 26.62
N GLY A 428 17.09 10.76 26.32
CA GLY A 428 18.35 11.50 26.48
C GLY A 428 19.51 11.07 25.57
N ALA A 429 19.28 10.18 24.60
CA ALA A 429 20.24 9.87 23.55
C ALA A 429 20.25 11.03 22.54
N ALA A 430 20.95 12.11 22.88
CA ALA A 430 21.25 13.18 21.95
C ALA A 430 22.10 12.58 20.80
N ALA A 431 21.45 12.27 19.67
CA ALA A 431 22.17 12.07 18.42
C ALA A 431 22.96 13.35 18.14
N ASP A 432 24.27 13.24 17.91
CA ASP A 432 25.05 14.36 17.42
C ASP A 432 24.46 14.79 16.05
N PRO A 433 23.92 16.01 15.92
CA PRO A 433 23.36 16.50 14.65
C PRO A 433 24.41 16.60 13.53
N ASN A 434 25.72 16.46 13.85
CA ASN A 434 26.83 16.42 12.90
C ASN A 434 27.38 15.00 12.65
N ALA A 435 26.93 13.97 13.38
CA ALA A 435 27.33 12.60 13.06
C ALA A 435 26.64 12.22 11.75
N ALA A 436 27.42 12.12 10.66
CA ALA A 436 26.92 11.67 9.37
C ALA A 436 26.19 10.32 9.55
N ALA A 437 24.85 10.38 9.58
CA ALA A 437 23.97 9.23 9.77
C ALA A 437 24.07 8.21 8.62
N ASP A 438 24.94 8.49 7.65
CA ASP A 438 25.14 7.72 6.43
C ASP A 438 26.32 6.73 6.55
N THR A 439 27.21 6.88 7.54
CA THR A 439 28.42 6.03 7.67
C THR A 439 28.57 5.33 9.03
N ALA A 440 27.99 5.87 10.10
CA ALA A 440 28.04 5.29 11.44
C ALA A 440 26.64 5.18 12.07
N CYS A 441 26.44 4.15 12.90
CA CYS A 441 25.21 3.96 13.65
C CYS A 441 25.08 5.06 14.71
N PRO A 442 24.00 5.86 14.68
CA PRO A 442 23.80 6.96 15.63
C PRO A 442 23.57 6.48 17.07
N SER A 443 23.31 5.18 17.28
CA SER A 443 23.13 4.59 18.62
C SER A 443 24.42 4.03 19.23
N CYS A 444 25.36 3.50 18.43
CA CYS A 444 26.56 2.82 18.96
C CYS A 444 27.89 3.23 18.31
N GLY A 445 27.87 4.09 17.29
CA GLY A 445 29.06 4.57 16.59
C GLY A 445 29.72 3.56 15.65
N ALA A 446 29.25 2.31 15.58
CA ALA A 446 29.79 1.30 14.66
C ALA A 446 29.48 1.66 13.19
N PRO A 447 30.28 1.21 12.20
CA PRO A 447 29.96 1.38 10.79
C PRO A 447 28.54 0.94 10.48
N LEU A 448 27.80 1.76 9.73
CA LEU A 448 26.38 1.56 9.51
C LEU A 448 26.12 0.38 8.56
N THR A 449 26.03 -0.81 9.13
CA THR A 449 25.56 -2.01 8.45
C THR A 449 24.19 -2.36 8.98
N LEU A 450 23.19 -2.43 8.10
CA LEU A 450 21.83 -2.80 8.46
C LEU A 450 21.58 -4.29 8.24
N ALA A 451 20.99 -4.93 9.23
CA ALA A 451 20.34 -6.23 9.12
C ALA A 451 18.93 -6.05 8.49
N ARG A 452 18.21 -7.16 8.33
CA ARG A 452 16.81 -7.12 7.90
C ARG A 452 15.96 -6.21 8.80
N ALA A 453 14.98 -5.53 8.20
CA ALA A 453 14.10 -4.55 8.84
C ALA A 453 14.84 -3.34 9.45
N GLY A 454 15.85 -2.81 8.75
CA GLY A 454 16.46 -1.52 9.09
C GLY A 454 17.14 -1.43 10.46
N ARG A 455 17.54 -2.58 11.04
CA ARG A 455 18.22 -2.64 12.35
C ARG A 455 19.72 -2.64 12.18
N CYS A 456 20.44 -1.89 13.02
CA CYS A 456 21.90 -1.96 13.07
C CYS A 456 22.34 -3.40 13.35
N ALA A 457 23.20 -3.96 12.51
CA ALA A 457 23.73 -5.31 12.66
C ALA A 457 24.61 -5.48 13.91
N HIS A 458 25.08 -4.38 14.51
CA HIS A 458 25.95 -4.39 15.69
C HIS A 458 25.17 -4.27 17.01
N CYS A 459 24.29 -3.28 17.15
CA CYS A 459 23.57 -3.00 18.40
C CYS A 459 22.07 -3.32 18.34
N GLY A 460 21.52 -3.66 17.17
CA GLY A 460 20.10 -3.97 16.99
C GLY A 460 19.16 -2.76 16.96
N ALA A 461 19.68 -1.53 17.12
CA ALA A 461 18.90 -0.29 17.06
C ALA A 461 18.18 -0.15 15.71
N HIS A 462 16.90 0.21 15.72
CA HIS A 462 16.10 0.35 14.51
C HIS A 462 16.32 1.71 13.86
N VAL A 463 17.29 1.79 12.95
CA VAL A 463 17.73 3.04 12.31
C VAL A 463 16.67 3.54 11.33
N ALA A 464 16.00 2.65 10.59
CA ALA A 464 15.00 3.00 9.57
C ALA A 464 13.63 3.47 10.12
N ARG A 465 13.56 3.88 11.40
CA ARG A 465 12.35 4.46 12.05
C ARG A 465 12.43 5.97 12.28
N GLY A 466 13.46 6.63 11.76
CA GLY A 466 13.65 8.08 11.89
C GLY A 466 13.96 8.52 13.31
N ALA A 467 14.45 7.63 14.17
CA ALA A 467 14.77 7.94 15.55
C ALA A 467 15.95 8.92 15.70
N PHE A 468 16.76 9.09 14.65
CA PHE A 468 18.04 9.79 14.73
C PHE A 468 18.15 10.96 13.74
N ASP A 469 17.53 10.86 12.57
CA ASP A 469 17.48 11.92 11.57
C ASP A 469 16.21 11.78 10.70
N TRP A 470 16.00 12.73 9.79
CA TRP A 470 14.94 12.70 8.79
C TRP A 470 15.18 11.58 7.78
N LEU A 471 14.18 10.71 7.67
CA LEU A 471 14.12 9.65 6.66
C LEU A 471 13.11 9.98 5.59
N LEU A 472 13.42 9.65 4.34
CA LEU A 472 12.44 9.72 3.26
C LEU A 472 11.43 8.58 3.42
N SER A 473 10.14 8.93 3.46
CA SER A 473 9.06 7.99 3.73
C SER A 473 8.14 7.76 2.54
N ARG A 474 8.07 8.74 1.63
CA ARG A 474 7.15 8.75 0.50
C ARG A 474 7.68 9.65 -0.60
N ILE A 475 7.58 9.14 -1.84
CA ILE A 475 7.75 9.89 -3.08
C ILE A 475 6.43 9.77 -3.82
N GLU A 476 5.83 10.89 -4.19
CA GLU A 476 4.57 10.99 -4.91
C GLU A 476 4.72 11.89 -6.13
N GLN A 477 4.02 11.55 -7.20
CA GLN A 477 3.95 12.37 -8.41
C GLN A 477 2.84 13.44 -8.25
N GLN A 478 2.80 14.40 -9.17
CA GLN A 478 1.84 15.52 -9.16
C GLN A 478 0.37 15.07 -9.03
N GLU A 479 0.00 13.94 -9.65
CA GLU A 479 -1.35 13.37 -9.62
C GLU A 479 -1.84 13.01 -8.22
N ALA A 480 -0.93 12.72 -7.29
CA ALA A 480 -1.31 12.46 -5.90
C ALA A 480 -1.92 13.69 -5.22
N TYR A 481 -1.64 14.90 -5.74
CA TYR A 481 -2.11 16.18 -5.21
C TYR A 481 -3.23 16.79 -6.07
N GLU A 482 -3.40 16.32 -7.31
CA GLU A 482 -4.49 16.71 -8.20
C GLU A 482 -5.70 15.77 -8.04
N ALA A 483 -6.91 16.29 -8.21
CA ALA A 483 -8.09 15.43 -8.25
C ALA A 483 -8.02 14.57 -9.52
N GLU A 484 -8.27 13.26 -9.42
CA GLU A 484 -8.43 12.41 -10.60
C GLU A 484 -9.63 12.92 -11.41
N VAL A 485 -9.35 13.63 -12.51
CA VAL A 485 -10.39 14.02 -13.48
C VAL A 485 -10.72 12.77 -14.30
N ASP A 486 -11.97 12.33 -14.26
CA ASP A 486 -12.45 11.28 -15.14
C ASP A 486 -12.37 11.79 -16.59
N PRO A 487 -11.56 11.18 -17.48
CA PRO A 487 -11.46 11.63 -18.88
C PRO A 487 -12.78 11.46 -19.66
N ALA A 488 -13.82 10.85 -19.07
CA ALA A 488 -15.16 10.73 -19.64
C ALA A 488 -16.21 11.71 -19.08
N ALA A 489 -15.82 12.68 -18.23
CA ALA A 489 -16.73 13.67 -17.63
C ALA A 489 -16.95 14.93 -18.49
#